data_AF-A0A9X2W1T3-F1
#
_entry.id   AF-A0A9X2W1T3-F1
#
_cell.length_a   1.000
_cell.length_b   1.000
_cell.length_c   1.000
_cell.angle_alpha   90.00
_cell.angle_beta   90.00
_cell.angle_gamma   90.00
#
_symmetry.space_group_name_H-M   'P 1'
#
loop_
_entity.id
_entity.type
_entity.pdbx_description
1 polymer ?
#
loop_
_entity_poly.entity_id
_entity_poly.type
_entity_poly.pdbx_seq_one_letter_code
_entity_poly.pdbx_strand_id
1 'polypeptide(L)' 'MRFDKIASSLAAVSLMVAPVAVQAAPADRASAPAAEESELGGTLVLIFVAIAAIVAAILIIDGDDDPVSP' A
#
# COMPACT_ATOMS: atom_id res chain seq x y z
N MET A 1 22.84 -15.72 18.82
CA MET A 1 22.65 -15.96 17.37
C MET A 1 21.30 -16.58 16.97
N ARG A 2 20.71 -17.51 17.72
CA ARG A 2 19.37 -18.06 17.40
C ARG A 2 18.23 -17.31 18.09
N PHE A 3 18.41 -16.96 19.36
CA PHE A 3 17.42 -16.18 20.13
C PHE A 3 17.19 -14.77 19.57
N ASP A 4 18.26 -14.09 19.14
CA ASP A 4 18.17 -12.75 18.55
C ASP A 4 17.34 -12.73 17.26
N LYS A 5 17.41 -13.81 16.47
CA LYS A 5 16.63 -13.98 15.22
C LYS A 5 15.16 -14.28 15.48
N ILE A 6 14.86 -14.96 16.60
CA ILE A 6 13.48 -15.25 17.01
C ILE A 6 12.84 -13.97 17.58
N ALA A 7 13.58 -13.19 18.36
CA ALA A 7 13.10 -11.92 18.87
C ALA A 7 12.83 -10.91 17.73
N SER A 8 13.72 -10.84 16.73
CA SER A 8 13.53 -9.95 15.59
C SER A 8 12.37 -10.37 14.69
N SER A 9 12.17 -11.67 14.45
CA SER A 9 11.04 -12.15 13.64
C SER A 9 9.71 -11.94 14.34
N LEU A 10 9.64 -12.17 15.66
CA LEU A 10 8.44 -11.91 16.44
C LEU A 10 8.10 -10.42 16.46
N ALA A 11 9.09 -9.54 16.62
CA ALA A 11 8.89 -8.09 16.56
C ALA A 11 8.39 -7.64 15.19
N ALA A 12 8.97 -8.16 14.10
CA ALA A 12 8.52 -7.86 12.74
C ALA A 12 7.07 -8.31 12.48
N VAL A 13 6.72 -9.52 12.92
CA VAL A 13 5.33 -10.03 12.82
C VAL A 13 4.38 -9.21 13.68
N SER A 14 4.82 -8.79 14.87
CA SER A 14 4.02 -7.95 15.77
C SER A 14 3.74 -6.59 15.15
N LEU A 15 4.71 -5.98 14.47
CA LEU A 15 4.51 -4.72 13.74
C LEU A 15 3.60 -4.86 12.52
N MET A 16 3.62 -6.01 11.84
CA MET A 16 2.71 -6.30 10.72
C MET A 16 1.27 -6.55 11.16
N VAL A 17 1.07 -7.14 12.34
CA VAL A 17 -0.25 -7.47 12.90
C VAL A 17 -0.81 -6.32 13.73
N ALA A 18 0.03 -5.40 14.23
CA ALA A 18 -0.37 -4.23 15.01
C ALA A 18 -1.50 -3.39 14.37
N PRO A 19 -1.52 -3.12 13.05
CA PRO A 19 -2.62 -2.38 12.44
C PRO A 19 -3.93 -3.14 12.58
N VAL A 20 -3.93 -4.45 12.32
CA VAL A 20 -5.13 -5.31 12.39
C VAL A 20 -5.67 -5.36 13.82
N ALA A 21 -4.79 -5.50 14.81
CA ALA A 21 -5.17 -5.49 16.23
C ALA A 21 -5.75 -4.14 16.69
N VAL A 22 -5.22 -3.02 16.17
CA VAL A 22 -5.73 -1.68 16.45
C VAL A 22 -7.10 -1.43 15.79
N GLN A 23 -7.33 -1.97 14.59
CA GLN A 23 -8.64 -1.87 13.92
C GLN A 23 -9.72 -2.74 14.58
N ALA A 24 -9.34 -3.80 15.31
CA ALA A 24 -10.26 -4.70 16.00
C ALA A 24 -10.72 -4.16 17.38
N ALA A 25 -10.04 -3.17 17.94
CA ALA A 25 -10.49 -2.49 19.14
C ALA A 25 -11.69 -1.60 18.81
N PRO A 26 -12.82 -1.70 19.54
CA PRO A 26 -13.94 -0.77 19.36
C PRO A 26 -13.47 0.62 19.78
N ALA A 27 -13.15 1.45 18.79
CA ALA A 27 -12.77 2.83 19.01
C ALA A 27 -14.04 3.68 18.99
N ASP A 28 -14.54 4.07 20.18
CA ASP A 28 -15.57 5.11 20.32
C ASP A 28 -14.99 6.46 19.89
N ARG A 29 -14.87 6.66 18.57
CA ARG A 29 -14.52 7.94 17.98
C ARG A 29 -15.81 8.59 17.52
N ALA A 30 -16.26 9.61 18.23
CA ALA A 30 -17.19 10.57 17.67
C ALA A 30 -16.47 11.29 16.52
N SER A 31 -16.83 10.95 15.29
CA SER A 31 -16.28 11.60 14.09
C SER A 31 -16.60 13.09 14.15
N ALA A 32 -15.56 13.93 14.25
CA ALA A 32 -15.71 15.34 13.93
C ALA A 32 -16.16 15.45 12.46
N PRO A 33 -17.15 16.28 12.12
CA PRO A 33 -17.52 16.52 10.74
C PRO A 33 -16.28 16.90 9.95
N ALA A 34 -15.96 16.16 8.89
CA ALA A 34 -14.87 16.51 7.99
C ALA A 34 -15.26 17.84 7.33
N ALA A 35 -14.60 18.93 7.74
CA ALA A 35 -14.91 20.26 7.23
C ALA A 35 -14.60 20.38 5.72
N GLU A 36 -13.72 19.52 5.21
CA GLU A 36 -13.30 19.48 3.80
C GLU A 36 -13.11 18.00 3.44
N GLU A 37 -13.96 17.47 2.56
CA GLU A 37 -13.79 16.14 1.98
C GLU A 37 -12.50 16.13 1.16
N SER A 38 -11.61 15.16 1.36
CA SER A 38 -10.34 15.11 0.61
C SER A 38 -10.62 15.09 -0.89
N GLU A 39 -10.05 16.02 -1.67
CA GLU A 39 -10.18 16.04 -3.14
C GLU A 39 -9.69 14.73 -3.79
N LEU A 40 -8.81 14.00 -3.11
CA LEU A 40 -8.34 12.66 -3.50
C LEU A 40 -9.25 11.52 -3.05
N GLY A 41 -10.21 11.78 -2.16
CA GLY A 41 -11.17 10.80 -1.64
C GLY A 41 -12.30 10.46 -2.61
N GLY A 42 -12.44 11.23 -3.69
CA GLY A 42 -13.63 11.23 -4.54
C GLY A 42 -13.89 9.99 -5.40
N THR A 43 -12.91 9.12 -5.67
CA THR A 43 -13.21 7.78 -6.21
C THR A 43 -11.95 6.91 -6.32
N LEU A 44 -11.95 5.77 -5.62
CA LEU A 44 -10.95 4.72 -5.79
C LEU A 44 -10.79 4.30 -7.26
N VAL A 45 -11.84 4.47 -8.07
CA VAL A 45 -11.81 4.18 -9.51
C VAL A 45 -10.76 5.04 -10.22
N LEU A 46 -10.65 6.35 -9.93
CA LEU A 46 -9.64 7.21 -10.57
C LEU A 46 -8.22 6.79 -10.18
N ILE A 47 -8.02 6.36 -8.93
CA ILE A 47 -6.73 5.84 -8.47
C ILE A 47 -6.37 4.57 -9.22
N PHE A 48 -7.31 3.62 -9.33
CA PHE A 48 -7.09 2.39 -10.09
C PHE A 48 -6.85 2.65 -11.58
N VAL A 49 -7.58 3.59 -12.18
CA VAL A 49 -7.37 4.00 -13.58
C VAL A 49 -5.98 4.62 -13.75
N ALA A 50 -5.54 5.49 -12.84
CA ALA A 50 -4.21 6.09 -12.89
C ALA A 50 -3.10 5.03 -12.79
N ILE A 51 -3.22 4.07 -11.87
CA ILE A 51 -2.28 2.96 -11.74
C ILE A 51 -2.27 2.11 -13.02
N ALA A 52 -3.45 1.77 -13.55
CA ALA A 52 -3.56 0.98 -14.78
C ALA A 52 -2.93 1.70 -15.99
N ALA A 53 -3.09 3.02 -16.10
CA ALA A 53 -2.49 3.82 -17.16
C ALA A 53 -0.95 3.80 -17.11
N ILE A 54 -0.37 3.88 -15.89
CA ILE A 54 1.09 3.81 -15.71
C ILE A 54 1.61 2.43 -16.14
N VAL A 55 0.96 1.35 -15.71
CA VAL A 55 1.37 -0.02 -16.08
C VAL A 55 1.25 -0.24 -17.60
N ALA A 56 0.15 0.19 -18.22
CA ALA A 56 -0.03 0.08 -19.66
C ALA A 56 1.04 0.85 -20.45
N ALA A 57 1.41 2.06 -20.00
CA ALA A 57 2.47 2.84 -20.63
C ALA A 57 3.83 2.13 -20.55
N ILE A 58 4.17 1.56 -19.39
CA ILE A 58 5.42 0.78 -19.22
C ILE A 58 5.43 -0.41 -20.19
N LEU A 59 4.34 -1.18 -20.25
CA LEU A 59 4.25 -2.36 -21.13
C LEU A 59 4.33 -2.03 -22.62
N ILE A 60 3.84 -0.85 -23.03
CA ILE A 60 3.96 -0.40 -24.42
C ILE A 60 5.41 -0.02 -24.75
N ILE A 61 6.11 0.63 -23.80
CA ILE A 61 7.51 1.05 -23.98
C ILE A 61 8.46 -0.15 -23.93
N ASP A 62 8.17 -1.15 -23.11
CA ASP A 62 8.98 -2.37 -22.93
C ASP A 62 8.83 -3.38 -24.10
N GLY A 63 7.99 -3.09 -25.10
CA GLY A 63 7.72 -3.99 -26.23
C GLY A 63 8.78 -4.01 -27.33
N ASP A 64 9.84 -3.22 -27.22
CA ASP A 64 10.96 -3.16 -28.18
C ASP A 64 12.21 -3.83 -27.57
N ASP A 65 12.11 -5.16 -27.39
CA ASP A 65 13.19 -6.06 -26.94
C ASP A 65 14.25 -6.26 -28.05
N ASP A 66 14.75 -5.17 -28.65
CA ASP A 66 15.93 -5.26 -29.51
C ASP A 66 17.16 -5.54 -28.64
N PRO A 67 17.96 -6.59 -28.95
CA PRO A 67 19.13 -6.90 -28.16
C PRO A 67 20.12 -5.73 -28.23
N VAL A 68 20.32 -5.04 -27.10
CA VAL A 68 21.31 -3.96 -26.96
C VAL A 68 22.77 -4.46 -26.91
N SER A 69 23.05 -5.61 -27.55
CA SER A 69 24.37 -6.25 -27.62
C SER A 69 24.80 -6.47 -29.08
N PRO A 70 26.03 -6.12 -29.50
CA PRO A 70 26.58 -6.48 -30.82
C PRO A 70 26.89 -7.97 -30.96
#